data_AF-A0A5C7JD49-F1
#
_entry.id   AF-A0A5C7JD49-F1
#
_cell.length_a   1.000
_cell.length_b   1.000
_cell.length_c   1.000
_cell.angle_alpha   90.00
_cell.angle_beta   90.00
_cell.angle_gamma   90.00
#
_symmetry.space_group_name_H-M   'P 1'
#
loop_
_entity.id
_entity.type
_entity.pdbx_description
1 polymer ?
#
loop_
_entity_poly.entity_id
_entity_poly.type
_entity_poly.pdbx_seq_one_letter_code
_entity_poly.pdbx_strand_id
1 'polypeptide(L)'
;MGTDLYVNNALGNSISVINTNNNTLTKTITTEANPVSSTLVGTDLYVNHGNGTVVSVVHTVDPVVKLTSISSDKANDTYRPGDVIDIDLTFSDIVTSTGNVTITLETGTTDRTCTFTVTKSKTATCNYTVQK
;
A
#
# COMPACT_ATOMS: atom_id res chain seq x y z
N MET A 1 10.60 7.67 19.35
CA MET A 1 11.70 8.14 18.48
C MET A 1 11.90 7.10 17.39
N GLY A 2 12.20 7.51 16.16
CA GLY A 2 12.44 6.57 15.05
C GLY A 2 13.60 5.63 15.39
N THR A 3 13.44 4.37 15.05
CA THR A 3 14.42 3.30 15.34
C THR A 3 15.34 3.02 14.17
N ASP A 4 15.28 3.84 13.12
CA ASP A 4 15.98 3.60 11.87
C ASP A 4 17.17 4.56 11.73
N LEU A 5 18.34 3.97 11.47
CA LEU A 5 19.55 4.68 11.07
C LEU A 5 19.74 4.50 9.55
N TYR A 6 19.91 5.62 8.84
CA TYR A 6 20.17 5.65 7.40
C TYR A 6 21.65 5.85 7.14
N VAL A 7 22.29 4.90 6.46
CA VAL A 7 23.72 4.94 6.14
C VAL A 7 23.91 5.05 4.64
N ASN A 8 24.52 6.14 4.19
CA ASN A 8 24.78 6.38 2.78
C ASN A 8 25.99 5.56 2.32
N ASN A 9 25.77 4.65 1.37
CA ASN A 9 26.81 3.82 0.76
C ASN A 9 27.18 4.41 -0.62
N ALA A 10 28.02 5.44 -0.60
CA ALA A 10 28.47 6.17 -1.79
C ALA A 10 28.90 5.27 -2.97
N LEU A 11 29.81 4.31 -2.72
CA LEU A 11 30.33 3.42 -3.76
C LEU A 11 29.32 2.36 -4.22
N GLY A 12 28.34 2.04 -3.37
CA GLY A 12 27.30 1.05 -3.64
C GLY A 12 26.01 1.65 -4.19
N ASN A 13 25.97 2.96 -4.48
CA ASN A 13 24.80 3.70 -4.95
C ASN A 13 23.51 3.37 -4.16
N SER A 14 23.62 3.23 -2.85
CA SER A 14 22.52 2.78 -2.01
C SER A 14 22.55 3.39 -0.61
N ILE A 15 21.44 3.25 0.11
CA ILE A 15 21.30 3.61 1.52
C ILE A 15 20.88 2.36 2.29
N SER A 16 21.63 2.03 3.35
CA SER A 16 21.26 0.98 4.29
C SER A 16 20.34 1.55 5.37
N VAL A 17 19.24 0.88 5.64
CA VAL A 17 18.36 1.15 6.77
C VAL A 17 18.65 0.13 7.86
N ILE A 18 19.13 0.60 9.01
CA ILE A 18 19.52 -0.23 10.15
C ILE A 18 18.54 0.02 11.29
N ASN A 19 17.94 -1.04 11.81
CA ASN A 19 17.14 -0.95 13.03
C ASN A 19 18.08 -0.84 14.24
N THR A 20 18.02 0.27 14.96
CA THR A 20 18.90 0.59 16.09
C THR A 20 18.53 -0.14 17.38
N ASN A 21 17.37 -0.80 17.46
CA ASN A 21 17.00 -1.58 18.64
C ASN A 21 17.71 -2.95 18.67
N ASN A 22 17.93 -3.54 17.50
CA ASN A 22 18.51 -4.88 17.36
C ASN A 22 19.74 -4.93 16.43
N ASN A 23 20.16 -3.78 15.90
CA ASN A 23 21.31 -3.61 15.01
C ASN A 23 21.24 -4.44 13.72
N THR A 24 20.05 -4.70 13.18
CA THR A 24 19.89 -5.46 11.93
C THR A 24 19.64 -4.54 10.73
N LEU A 25 20.16 -4.93 9.56
CA LEU A 25 19.82 -4.32 8.28
C LEU A 25 18.37 -4.71 7.92
N THR A 26 17.48 -3.73 7.79
CA THR A 26 16.05 -3.96 7.49
C THR A 26 15.71 -3.69 6.03
N LYS A 27 16.41 -2.75 5.39
CA LYS A 27 16.16 -2.38 3.99
C LYS A 27 17.43 -1.85 3.34
N THR A 28 17.58 -2.11 2.04
CA THR A 28 18.57 -1.45 1.19
C THR A 28 17.82 -0.68 0.13
N ILE A 29 18.01 0.63 0.09
CA ILE A 29 17.35 1.53 -0.86
C ILE A 29 18.35 1.88 -1.95
N THR A 30 18.05 1.55 -3.19
CA THR A 30 18.87 1.96 -4.34
C THR A 30 18.66 3.43 -4.65
N THR A 31 19.74 4.12 -4.97
CA THR A 31 19.75 5.55 -5.37
C THR A 31 20.29 5.69 -6.79
N GLU A 32 20.09 6.85 -7.40
CA GLU A 32 20.54 7.08 -8.77
C GLU A 32 22.07 7.16 -8.91
N ALA A 33 22.77 7.80 -7.96
CA ALA A 33 24.25 7.78 -7.92
C ALA A 33 24.83 8.36 -6.62
N ASN A 34 25.81 7.68 -6.01
CA ASN A 34 26.73 8.21 -4.98
C ASN A 34 26.06 9.12 -3.92
N PRO A 35 25.23 8.55 -3.03
CA PRO A 35 24.67 9.30 -1.92
C PRO A 35 25.80 9.66 -0.94
N VAL A 36 25.95 10.96 -0.63
CA VAL A 36 27.04 11.48 0.22
C VAL A 36 26.52 11.99 1.57
N SER A 37 25.40 12.68 1.58
CA SER A 37 24.76 13.18 2.79
C SER A 37 23.25 13.06 2.69
N SER A 38 22.59 12.94 3.84
CA SER A 38 21.14 12.84 3.88
C SER A 38 20.57 13.51 5.13
N THR A 39 19.33 13.96 5.04
CA THR A 39 18.62 14.62 6.14
C THR A 39 17.19 14.11 6.18
N LEU A 40 16.78 13.58 7.32
CA LEU A 40 15.41 13.10 7.54
C LEU A 40 14.54 14.26 8.02
N VAL A 41 13.45 14.54 7.31
CA VAL A 41 12.44 15.51 7.70
C VAL A 41 11.08 14.81 7.65
N GLY A 42 10.49 14.56 8.82
CA GLY A 42 9.28 13.76 8.93
C GLY A 42 9.50 12.33 8.43
N THR A 43 8.77 11.94 7.39
CA THR A 43 8.87 10.61 6.72
C THR A 43 9.77 10.61 5.50
N ASP A 44 10.40 11.76 5.19
CA ASP A 44 11.09 11.96 3.92
C ASP A 44 12.58 12.14 4.20
N LEU A 45 13.39 11.27 3.59
CA LEU A 45 14.83 11.37 3.62
C LEU A 45 15.30 12.10 2.36
N TYR A 46 15.85 13.29 2.54
CA TYR A 46 16.44 14.10 1.48
C TYR A 46 17.90 13.67 1.31
N VAL A 47 18.26 13.22 0.12
CA VAL A 47 19.57 12.62 -0.17
C VAL A 47 20.31 13.48 -1.18
N ASN A 48 21.46 14.00 -0.77
CA ASN A 48 22.38 14.70 -1.65
C ASN A 48 23.34 13.70 -2.30
N HIS A 49 23.62 13.92 -3.58
CA HIS A 49 24.53 13.10 -4.36
C HIS A 49 25.84 13.85 -4.61
N GLY A 50 26.95 13.12 -4.67
CA GLY A 50 28.29 13.72 -4.81
C GLY A 50 28.51 14.50 -6.10
N ASN A 51 27.65 14.32 -7.12
CA ASN A 51 27.66 15.09 -8.37
C ASN A 51 26.92 16.44 -8.28
N GLY A 52 26.26 16.73 -7.14
CA GLY A 52 25.77 18.07 -6.77
C GLY A 52 24.62 18.64 -7.62
N THR A 53 24.04 17.88 -8.54
CA THR A 53 23.00 18.38 -9.44
C THR A 53 21.58 17.96 -9.06
N VAL A 54 21.43 16.97 -8.17
CA VAL A 54 20.13 16.39 -7.81
C VAL A 54 20.06 16.06 -6.32
N VAL A 55 18.93 16.44 -5.69
CA VAL A 55 18.49 15.91 -4.39
C VAL A 55 17.37 14.93 -4.64
N SER A 56 17.51 13.69 -4.18
CA SER A 56 16.41 12.71 -4.23
C SER A 56 15.65 12.73 -2.92
N VAL A 57 14.34 12.50 -3.01
CA VAL A 57 13.47 12.28 -1.85
C VAL A 57 13.16 10.80 -1.77
N VAL A 58 13.51 10.19 -0.64
CA VAL A 58 13.22 8.81 -0.31
C VAL A 58 12.16 8.78 0.78
N HIS A 59 10.98 8.28 0.47
CA HIS A 59 9.95 8.04 1.48
C HIS A 59 10.38 6.85 2.35
N THR A 60 10.47 7.08 3.66
CA THR A 60 10.97 6.09 4.62
C THR A 60 9.87 5.21 5.21
N VAL A 61 8.62 5.54 4.91
CA VAL A 61 7.45 4.73 5.22
C VAL A 61 6.77 4.34 3.91
N ASP A 62 6.30 3.11 3.82
CA ASP A 62 5.50 2.70 2.68
C ASP A 62 4.12 3.38 2.76
N PRO A 63 3.55 3.86 1.64
CA PRO A 63 2.23 4.48 1.64
C PRO A 63 1.19 3.47 2.09
N VAL A 64 0.46 3.81 3.16
CA VAL A 64 -0.62 2.97 3.68
C VAL A 64 -1.91 3.32 2.97
N VAL A 65 -2.32 2.49 2.01
CA VAL A 65 -3.66 2.59 1.43
C VAL A 65 -4.66 1.88 2.33
N LYS A 66 -5.78 2.56 2.64
CA LYS A 66 -6.87 2.01 3.44
C LYS A 66 -8.10 1.79 2.57
N LEU A 67 -8.87 0.76 2.89
CA LEU A 67 -10.25 0.65 2.42
C LEU A 67 -11.12 1.51 3.34
N THR A 68 -11.73 2.56 2.80
CA THR A 68 -12.47 3.57 3.57
C THR A 68 -13.96 3.30 3.63
N SER A 69 -14.52 2.61 2.63
CA SER A 69 -15.90 2.17 2.66
C SER A 69 -16.11 0.89 1.85
N ILE A 70 -17.11 0.13 2.29
CA ILE A 70 -17.74 -0.97 1.57
C ILE A 70 -19.24 -0.71 1.66
N SER A 71 -19.92 -0.62 0.53
CA SER A 71 -21.35 -0.33 0.45
C SER A 71 -22.01 -1.05 -0.72
N SER A 72 -23.34 -0.94 -0.80
CA SER A 72 -24.15 -1.32 -1.96
C SER A 72 -25.22 -0.25 -2.15
N ASP A 73 -25.68 -0.05 -3.38
CA ASP A 73 -26.83 0.82 -3.66
C ASP A 73 -28.19 0.14 -3.39
N LYS A 74 -28.16 -1.17 -3.14
CA LYS A 74 -29.32 -2.00 -2.81
C LYS A 74 -29.98 -1.59 -1.50
N ALA A 75 -31.31 -1.59 -1.49
CA ALA A 75 -32.08 -1.31 -0.29
C ALA A 75 -31.81 -2.34 0.82
N ASN A 76 -31.86 -1.92 2.08
CA ASN A 76 -31.77 -2.85 3.20
C ASN A 76 -33.05 -3.69 3.28
N ASP A 77 -32.99 -4.93 2.81
CA ASP A 77 -34.12 -5.86 2.79
C ASP A 77 -33.64 -7.32 2.76
N THR A 78 -34.59 -8.26 2.74
CA THR A 78 -34.34 -9.69 2.59
C THR A 78 -34.16 -10.04 1.11
N TYR A 79 -33.06 -10.71 0.79
CA TYR A 79 -32.75 -11.17 -0.56
C TYR A 79 -32.91 -12.69 -0.69
N ARG A 80 -33.34 -13.15 -1.86
CA ARG A 80 -33.53 -14.56 -2.19
C ARG A 80 -32.27 -15.15 -2.82
N PRO A 81 -32.04 -16.46 -2.69
CA PRO A 81 -30.99 -17.13 -3.45
C PRO A 81 -31.10 -16.83 -4.95
N GLY A 82 -29.99 -16.40 -5.55
CA GLY A 82 -29.91 -15.93 -6.94
C GLY A 82 -29.86 -14.41 -7.08
N ASP A 83 -30.29 -13.64 -6.07
CA ASP A 83 -30.21 -12.18 -6.13
C ASP A 83 -28.74 -11.72 -6.15
N VAL A 84 -28.44 -10.74 -6.99
CA VAL A 84 -27.10 -10.15 -7.08
C VAL A 84 -27.07 -8.83 -6.33
N ILE A 85 -26.16 -8.69 -5.37
CA ILE A 85 -25.86 -7.47 -4.62
C ILE A 85 -24.52 -6.96 -5.13
N ASP A 86 -24.51 -5.75 -5.67
CA ASP A 86 -23.32 -4.98 -6.01
C ASP A 86 -22.60 -4.57 -4.72
N ILE A 87 -21.27 -4.67 -4.73
CA ILE A 87 -20.43 -4.25 -3.61
C ILE A 87 -19.47 -3.20 -4.15
N ASP A 88 -19.68 -1.97 -3.70
CA ASP A 88 -18.85 -0.81 -3.99
C ASP A 88 -17.79 -0.64 -2.91
N LEU A 89 -16.54 -0.52 -3.35
CA LEU A 89 -15.36 -0.37 -2.52
C LEU A 89 -14.72 1.00 -2.78
N THR A 90 -14.36 1.71 -1.73
CA THR A 90 -13.59 2.96 -1.84
C THR A 90 -12.27 2.86 -1.07
N PHE A 91 -11.18 3.23 -1.72
CA PHE A 91 -9.83 3.29 -1.16
C PHE A 91 -9.43 4.74 -0.83
N SER A 92 -8.53 4.90 0.15
CA SER A 92 -7.99 6.21 0.53
C SER A 92 -7.20 6.87 -0.60
N ASP A 93 -6.55 6.06 -1.44
CA ASP A 93 -5.71 6.48 -2.56
C ASP A 93 -5.93 5.66 -3.81
N ILE A 94 -5.40 6.15 -4.92
CA ILE A 94 -5.47 5.47 -6.22
C ILE A 94 -4.66 4.16 -6.13
N VAL A 95 -5.31 3.04 -6.48
CA VAL A 95 -4.71 1.71 -6.46
C VAL A 95 -4.74 1.05 -7.82
N THR A 96 -3.83 0.10 -8.02
CA THR A 96 -3.85 -0.84 -9.13
C THR A 96 -3.57 -2.23 -8.59
N SER A 97 -4.47 -3.17 -8.84
CA SER A 97 -4.29 -4.58 -8.49
C SER A 97 -3.39 -5.26 -9.53
N THR A 98 -2.45 -6.09 -9.09
CA THR A 98 -1.58 -6.90 -9.99
C THR A 98 -2.22 -8.23 -10.42
N GLY A 99 -3.43 -8.52 -9.92
CA GLY A 99 -4.22 -9.69 -10.23
C GLY A 99 -5.59 -9.58 -9.57
N ASN A 100 -6.29 -10.71 -9.50
CA ASN A 100 -7.57 -10.79 -8.82
C ASN A 100 -7.41 -10.56 -7.31
N VAL A 101 -8.17 -9.61 -6.76
CA VAL A 101 -8.29 -9.41 -5.33
C VAL A 101 -9.60 -10.04 -4.86
N THR A 102 -9.53 -10.90 -3.85
CA THR A 102 -10.69 -11.60 -3.29
C THR A 102 -11.03 -11.04 -1.92
N ILE A 103 -12.30 -10.71 -1.71
CA ILE A 103 -12.85 -10.34 -0.41
C ILE A 103 -13.70 -11.48 0.09
N THR A 104 -13.57 -11.80 1.37
CA THR A 104 -14.45 -12.70 2.09
C THR A 104 -15.59 -11.91 2.74
N LEU A 105 -16.83 -12.31 2.48
CA LEU A 105 -18.06 -11.74 3.02
C LEU A 105 -18.65 -12.70 4.06
N GLU A 106 -18.70 -12.23 5.30
CA GLU A 106 -19.27 -12.94 6.44
C GLU A 106 -20.81 -12.88 6.37
N THR A 107 -21.43 -13.85 5.70
CA THR A 107 -22.89 -13.89 5.44
C THR A 107 -23.63 -14.93 6.30
N GLY A 108 -22.99 -15.44 7.34
CA GLY A 108 -23.56 -16.43 8.26
C GLY A 108 -22.58 -17.57 8.56
N THR A 109 -23.04 -18.82 8.47
CA THR A 109 -22.21 -20.01 8.75
C THR A 109 -21.24 -20.37 7.63
N THR A 110 -21.41 -19.79 6.44
CA THR A 110 -20.52 -20.04 5.31
C THR A 110 -20.17 -18.74 4.65
N ASP A 111 -18.89 -18.42 4.73
CA ASP A 111 -18.35 -17.22 4.13
C ASP A 111 -18.45 -17.29 2.61
N ARG A 112 -18.65 -16.13 2.02
CA ARG A 112 -18.75 -15.98 0.57
C ARG A 112 -17.60 -15.15 0.08
N THR A 113 -17.34 -15.24 -1.21
CA THR A 113 -16.28 -14.44 -1.80
C THR A 113 -16.79 -13.67 -2.99
N CYS A 114 -16.23 -12.48 -3.17
CA CYS A 114 -16.32 -11.75 -4.41
C CYS A 114 -14.90 -11.38 -4.85
N THR A 115 -14.70 -11.21 -6.14
CA THR A 115 -13.41 -10.89 -6.71
C THR A 115 -13.53 -9.66 -7.59
N PHE A 116 -12.52 -8.78 -7.54
CA PHE A 116 -12.41 -7.62 -8.40
C PHE A 116 -10.99 -7.41 -8.89
N THR A 117 -10.87 -6.54 -9.90
CA THR A 117 -9.61 -5.90 -10.28
C THR A 117 -9.83 -4.40 -10.31
N VAL A 118 -8.77 -3.64 -10.06
CA VAL A 118 -8.81 -2.17 -10.05
C VAL A 118 -7.57 -1.65 -10.76
N THR A 119 -7.73 -0.64 -11.62
CA THR A 119 -6.62 -0.03 -12.35
C THR A 119 -6.71 1.48 -12.23
N LYS A 120 -5.69 2.08 -11.60
CA LYS A 120 -5.57 3.53 -11.42
C LYS A 120 -6.88 4.21 -10.97
N SER A 121 -7.59 3.59 -10.02
CA SER A 121 -8.84 4.11 -9.47
C SER A 121 -8.83 4.07 -7.94
N LYS A 122 -9.64 4.93 -7.31
CA LYS A 122 -9.98 4.86 -5.88
C LYS A 122 -11.17 3.97 -5.60
N THR A 123 -11.86 3.49 -6.63
CA THR A 123 -13.04 2.65 -6.48
C THR A 123 -12.87 1.33 -7.20
N ALA A 124 -13.47 0.29 -6.64
CA ALA A 124 -13.62 -1.01 -7.26
C ALA A 124 -15.02 -1.55 -6.98
N THR A 125 -15.49 -2.47 -7.82
CA THR A 125 -16.77 -3.13 -7.63
C THR A 125 -16.62 -4.63 -7.78
N CYS A 126 -17.40 -5.38 -7.00
CA CYS A 126 -17.59 -6.81 -7.19
C CYS A 126 -19.07 -7.15 -6.99
N ASN A 127 -19.49 -8.32 -7.45
CA ASN A 127 -20.85 -8.80 -7.25
C ASN A 127 -20.86 -9.96 -6.25
N TYR A 128 -21.80 -9.91 -5.32
CA TYR A 128 -22.17 -11.03 -4.46
C TYR A 128 -23.50 -11.61 -4.95
N THR A 129 -23.52 -12.90 -5.30
CA THR A 129 -24.77 -13.62 -5.56
C THR A 129 -25.22 -14.31 -4.29
N VAL A 130 -26.42 -13.98 -3.81
CA VAL A 130 -27.04 -14.60 -2.65
C VAL A 130 -27.23 -16.08 -2.94
N GLN A 131 -26.82 -16.92 -1.98
CA GLN A 131 -26.88 -18.37 -2.10
C GLN A 131 -27.66 -18.94 -0.91
N LYS A 132 -28.09 -20.20 -1.05
CA LYS A 132 -28.78 -20.93 0.02
C LYS A 132 -27.79 -21.38 1.10
#